data_AF-A0A962NEJ5-F1
#
_entry.id   AF-A0A962NEJ5-F1
#
_cell.length_a   1.000
_cell.length_b   1.000
_cell.length_c   1.000
_cell.angle_alpha   90.00
_cell.angle_beta   90.00
_cell.angle_gamma   90.00
#
_symmetry.space_group_name_H-M   'P 1'
#
loop_
_entity.id
_entity.type
_entity.pdbx_description
1 polymer ?
#
loop_
_entity_poly.entity_id
_entity_poly.type
_entity_poly.pdbx_seq_one_letter_code
_entity_poly.pdbx_strand_id
1 'polypeptide(L)' 'MCSRDLKTPWIDLNTLMRGQRRVLLRHGERPYQLSITRRGRLILTAADQDTDTAAAAAPPGKARS' A
#
# COMPACT_ATOMS: atom_id res chain seq x y z
N MET A 1 1.82 38.65 -5.22
CA MET A 1 1.53 37.37 -5.88
C MET A 1 0.63 36.58 -4.95
N CYS A 2 -0.61 36.30 -5.35
CA CYS A 2 -1.62 35.68 -4.48
C CYS A 2 -1.23 34.23 -4.13
N SER A 3 -1.11 33.91 -2.84
CA SER A 3 -1.12 32.53 -2.35
C SER A 3 -2.44 31.90 -2.77
N ARG A 4 -2.39 30.93 -3.68
CA ARG A 4 -3.55 30.09 -3.96
C ARG A 4 -3.77 29.22 -2.73
N ASP A 5 -4.86 29.50 -2.02
CA ASP A 5 -5.45 28.58 -1.07
C ASP A 5 -5.95 27.36 -1.86
N LEU A 6 -5.03 26.44 -2.15
CA LEU A 6 -5.34 25.18 -2.81
C LEU A 6 -5.98 24.30 -1.75
N LYS A 7 -7.31 24.40 -1.64
CA LYS A 7 -8.10 23.51 -0.80
C LYS A 7 -7.80 22.07 -1.19
N THR A 8 -7.11 21.34 -0.31
CA THR A 8 -6.73 19.95 -0.55
C THR A 8 -7.99 19.12 -0.81
N PRO A 9 -8.07 18.43 -1.96
CA PRO A 9 -9.23 17.60 -2.25
C PRO A 9 -9.30 16.42 -1.27
N TRP A 10 -10.51 16.10 -0.83
CA TRP A 10 -10.76 14.88 -0.09
C TRP A 10 -10.83 13.70 -1.07
N ILE A 11 -10.21 12.58 -0.69
CA ILE A 11 -10.23 11.34 -1.47
C ILE A 11 -10.82 10.24 -0.56
N ASP A 12 -11.84 9.56 -1.05
CA ASP A 12 -12.41 8.39 -0.37
C ASP A 12 -11.44 7.19 -0.49
N LEU A 13 -10.99 6.71 0.66
CA LEU A 13 -10.10 5.56 0.77
C LEU A 13 -10.74 4.26 0.29
N ASN A 14 -12.03 4.07 0.49
CA ASN A 14 -12.71 2.86 0.05
C ASN A 14 -12.69 2.76 -1.48
N THR A 15 -12.92 3.90 -2.15
CA THR A 15 -12.81 4.03 -3.61
C THR A 15 -11.37 3.87 -4.08
N LEU A 16 -10.42 4.55 -3.43
CA LEU A 16 -9.00 4.52 -3.79
C LEU A 16 -8.41 3.10 -3.66
N MET A 17 -8.74 2.41 -2.57
CA MET A 17 -8.21 1.09 -2.27
C MET A 17 -9.04 -0.05 -2.88
N ARG A 18 -10.18 0.24 -3.51
CA ARG A 18 -11.11 -0.76 -4.09
C ARG A 18 -11.46 -1.89 -3.10
N GLY A 19 -11.71 -1.54 -1.85
CA GLY A 19 -11.97 -2.49 -0.77
C GLY A 19 -10.77 -3.34 -0.32
N GLN A 20 -9.57 -3.12 -0.88
CA GLN A 20 -8.36 -3.80 -0.47
C GLN A 20 -7.77 -3.18 0.80
N ARG A 21 -7.05 -4.00 1.58
CA ARG A 21 -6.38 -3.52 2.80
C ARG A 21 -4.98 -2.97 2.53
N ARG A 22 -4.43 -3.22 1.35
CA ARG A 22 -3.10 -2.80 0.89
C ARG A 22 -3.20 -2.47 -0.60
N VAL A 23 -2.63 -1.35 -1.02
CA VAL A 23 -2.49 -0.99 -2.44
C VAL A 23 -1.11 -0.39 -2.70
N LEU A 24 -0.60 -0.60 -3.91
CA LEU A 24 0.60 0.06 -4.40
C LEU A 24 0.21 1.35 -5.14
N LEU A 25 0.83 2.44 -4.73
CA LEU A 25 0.73 3.76 -5.30
C LEU A 25 2.04 4.04 -6.04
N ARG A 26 1.95 4.49 -7.29
CA ARG A 26 3.13 4.92 -8.05
C ARG A 26 3.21 6.44 -8.00
N HIS A 27 4.34 6.97 -7.56
CA HIS A 27 4.64 8.40 -7.64
C HIS A 27 5.98 8.60 -8.35
N GLY A 28 5.89 8.89 -9.65
CA GLY A 28 7.05 8.88 -10.55
C GLY A 28 7.65 7.47 -10.65
N GLU A 29 8.95 7.37 -10.38
CA GLU A 29 9.70 6.12 -10.37
C GLU A 29 9.67 5.39 -9.03
N ARG A 30 9.13 6.01 -7.97
CA ARG A 30 9.11 5.44 -6.63
C ARG A 30 7.75 4.80 -6.32
N PRO A 31 7.71 3.48 -6.06
CA PRO A 31 6.51 2.84 -5.58
C PRO A 31 6.34 3.09 -4.08
N TYR A 32 5.09 3.23 -3.65
CA TYR A 32 4.70 3.35 -2.26
C TYR A 32 3.60 2.35 -1.97
N GLN A 33 3.62 1.73 -0.80
CA GLN A 33 2.54 0.91 -0.31
C GLN A 33 1.69 1.70 0.67
N LEU A 34 0.40 1.84 0.38
CA LEU A 34 -0.60 2.31 1.33
C LEU A 34 -1.30 1.10 1.94
N SER A 35 -1.38 1.04 3.27
CA SER A 35 -2.05 -0.04 3.98
C SER A 35 -2.92 0.47 5.13
N ILE A 36 -4.06 -0.19 5.34
CA ILE A 36 -4.96 0.08 6.47
C ILE A 36 -4.84 -1.01 7.53
N THR A 37 -4.52 -0.60 8.75
CA THR A 37 -4.45 -1.48 9.91
C THR A 37 -5.85 -1.93 10.34
N ARG A 38 -5.93 -3.01 11.14
CA ARG A 38 -7.21 -3.49 11.68
C ARG A 38 -7.92 -2.45 12.57
N ARG A 39 -7.18 -1.47 13.09
CA ARG A 39 -7.70 -0.36 13.92
C ARG A 39 -8.00 0.91 13.11
N GLY A 40 -8.00 0.83 11.77
CA GLY A 40 -8.35 1.96 10.90
C GLY A 40 -7.24 2.99 10.66
N ARG A 41 -6.02 2.77 11.18
CA ARG A 41 -4.87 3.64 10.89
C ARG A 41 -4.29 3.34 9.51
N LEU A 42 -3.82 4.38 8.82
CA LEU A 42 -3.15 4.29 7.53
C LEU A 42 -1.63 4.30 7.73
N ILE A 43 -0.95 3.46 6.97
CA ILE A 43 0.51 3.39 6.93
C ILE A 43 0.92 3.50 5.45
N LEU A 44 1.73 4.51 5.15
CA LEU A 44 2.39 4.68 3.87
C LEU A 44 3.86 4.28 4.02
N THR A 45 4.33 3.36 3.20
CA THR A 45 5.71 2.87 3.23
C THR A 45 6.28 2.95 1.82
N ALA A 46 7.56 3.26 1.66
CA ALA A 46 8.22 3.07 0.37
C ALA A 46 8.18 1.58 0.03
N ALA A 47 7.70 1.25 -1.16
CA ALA A 47 7.76 -0.11 -1.67
C ALA A 47 8.95 -0.17 -2.61
N ASP A 48 10.07 -0.70 -2.13
CA ASP A 48 11.18 -1.03 -3.01
C ASP A 48 10.74 -2.15 -3.96
N GLN A 49 11.15 -2.05 -5.22
CA GLN A 49 10.75 -2.99 -6.30
C GLN A 49 11.18 -4.44 -6.00
N ASP A 50 12.03 -4.67 -5.00
CA ASP A 50 12.51 -5.99 -4.61
C ASP A 50 11.54 -6.82 -3.76
N THR A 51 10.35 -6.30 -3.43
CA THR A 51 9.45 -6.96 -2.46
C THR A 51 8.32 -7.80 -3.09
N ASP A 52 8.40 -8.15 -4.38
CA ASP A 52 7.46 -9.07 -5.03
C ASP A 52 8.03 -10.49 -5.21
N THR A 53 8.75 -11.01 -4.21
CA THR A 53 9.09 -12.45 -4.11
C THR A 53 9.06 -12.90 -2.65
N ALA A 54 7.88 -12.90 -2.02
CA ALA A 54 7.71 -13.55 -0.71
C ALA A 54 6.29 -14.07 -0.43
N ALA A 55 5.41 -14.14 -1.42
CA ALA A 55 4.04 -14.66 -1.25
C ALA A 55 3.75 -15.96 -2.01
N ALA A 56 4.75 -16.59 -2.64
CA ALA A 56 4.61 -17.86 -3.37
C ALA A 56 5.43 -19.04 -2.79
N ALA A 57 6.12 -18.87 -1.66
CA ALA A 57 6.79 -19.98 -0.99
C ALA A 57 5.81 -20.65 -0.01
N ALA A 58 5.12 -21.68 -0.49
CA ALA A 58 4.39 -22.64 0.33
C ALA A 58 5.29 -23.17 1.48
N PRO A 59 4.74 -23.45 2.68
CA PRO A 59 5.52 -24.04 3.75
C PRO A 59 6.02 -25.43 3.33
N PRO A 60 7.31 -25.78 3.47
CA PRO A 60 7.73 -27.17 3.31
C PRO A 60 7.09 -27.97 4.44
N GLY A 61 6.06 -28.73 4.07
CA GLY A 61 5.39 -29.68 4.93
C GLY A 61 6.39 -30.70 5.47
N LYS A 62 6.33 -30.90 6.78
CA LYS A 62 6.97 -31.97 7.54
C LYS A 62 6.68 -33.31 6.85
N ALA A 63 7.67 -33.92 6.19
CA ALA A 63 7.61 -35.33 5.83
C ALA A 63 8.37 -36.14 6.89
N ARG A 64 7.60 -36.99 7.54
CA ARG A 64 7.95 -37.89 8.63
C ARG A 64 8.51 -39.16 7.99
N SER A 65 9.69 -39.63 8.39
CA SER A 65 10.14 -41.04 8.28
C SER A 65 11.27 -41.26 9.25
#